data_AF-A0A1Q6UA96-F1
#
_entry.id   AF-A0A1Q6UA96-F1
#
_cell.length_a   1.000
_cell.length_b   1.000
_cell.length_c   1.000
_cell.angle_alpha   90.00
_cell.angle_beta   90.00
_cell.angle_gamma   90.00
#
_symmetry.space_group_name_H-M   'P 1'
#
loop_
_entity.id
_entity.type
_entity.pdbx_description
1 polymer ?
#
loop_
_entity_poly.entity_id
_entity_poly.type
_entity_poly.pdbx_seq_one_letter_code
_entity_poly.pdbx_strand_id
1 'polypeptide(L)'
;MDKKTSFVLYPADFLAAVHNFKKSQIADLIIALCEKNFYGDVSFKLSDPVKKRFSLIQETIEKNNAKYLEVREKRQASAKQKNSKCQAKSKQSSNKEQANVPTSPSDESENESVYVCESVDKDKGTEVVDKPVYAGAPTVDDVTAYCQESGYTIDPAAFVRWNEERGWMNGKKYIAVDWKKAVRKWFCKENGIAYSEMEMLANVCSDVLGKVKEVQDG
;
A
#
# COMPACT_ATOMS: atom_id res chain seq x y z
N MET A 1 -10.52 3.19 -24.59
CA MET A 1 -9.25 2.85 -23.91
C MET A 1 -8.97 3.97 -22.94
N ASP A 2 -8.93 3.69 -21.63
CA ASP A 2 -8.54 4.70 -20.65
C ASP A 2 -7.09 5.11 -20.91
N LYS A 3 -6.90 6.35 -21.36
CA LYS A 3 -5.56 6.90 -21.53
C LYS A 3 -4.96 7.05 -20.12
N LYS A 4 -3.81 6.44 -19.87
CA LYS A 4 -3.07 6.65 -18.62
C LYS A 4 -2.77 8.14 -18.47
N THR A 5 -3.27 8.74 -17.40
CA THR A 5 -3.03 10.15 -17.07
C THR A 5 -1.76 10.35 -16.23
N SER A 6 -1.08 9.26 -15.87
CA SER A 6 0.10 9.28 -15.01
C SER A 6 1.19 8.33 -15.51
N PHE A 7 2.44 8.71 -15.21
CA PHE A 7 3.63 7.89 -15.40
C PHE A 7 4.49 7.91 -14.13
N VAL A 8 5.36 6.91 -13.99
CA VAL A 8 6.29 6.80 -12.85
C VAL A 8 7.72 6.97 -13.33
N LEU A 9 8.41 7.95 -12.76
CA LEU A 9 9.84 8.20 -12.97
C LEU A 9 10.50 8.39 -11.61
N TYR A 10 11.55 7.62 -11.33
CA TYR A 10 12.23 7.70 -10.04
C TYR A 10 13.16 8.93 -9.98
N PRO A 11 13.34 9.54 -8.79
CA PRO A 11 14.22 10.69 -8.63
C PRO A 11 15.65 10.45 -9.13
N ALA A 12 16.21 9.25 -8.90
CA ALA A 12 17.54 8.89 -9.38
C ALA A 12 17.64 8.94 -10.91
N ASP A 13 16.65 8.36 -11.61
CA ASP A 13 16.60 8.37 -13.08
C ASP A 13 16.42 9.78 -13.63
N PHE A 14 15.56 10.58 -12.98
CA PHE A 14 15.35 11.97 -13.36
C PHE A 14 16.61 12.80 -13.17
N LEU A 15 17.24 12.75 -12.00
CA LEU A 15 18.47 13.48 -11.69
C LEU A 15 19.62 13.06 -12.62
N ALA A 16 19.78 11.76 -12.88
CA ALA A 16 20.77 11.27 -13.84
C ALA A 16 20.54 11.83 -15.25
N ALA A 17 19.28 12.02 -15.66
CA ALA A 17 18.97 12.59 -16.96
C ALA A 17 19.23 14.10 -17.06
N VAL A 18 19.04 14.85 -15.96
CA VAL A 18 19.08 16.33 -15.96
C VAL A 18 20.34 16.95 -15.35
N HIS A 19 21.25 16.19 -14.74
CA HIS A 19 22.38 16.74 -13.99
C HIS A 19 23.28 17.72 -14.77
N ASN A 20 23.35 17.60 -16.11
CA ASN A 20 24.14 18.48 -16.98
C ASN A 20 23.30 19.52 -17.74
N PHE A 21 22.04 19.73 -17.38
CA PHE A 21 21.13 20.62 -18.09
C PHE A 21 20.99 21.97 -17.40
N LYS A 22 20.80 23.02 -18.21
CA LYS A 22 20.37 24.33 -17.71
C LYS A 22 18.94 24.24 -17.21
N LYS A 23 18.56 25.09 -16.24
CA LYS A 23 17.20 25.13 -15.69
C LYS A 23 16.11 25.26 -16.77
N SER A 24 16.35 26.02 -17.84
CA SER A 24 15.43 26.14 -18.98
C SER A 24 15.27 24.81 -19.74
N GLN A 25 16.35 24.10 -20.00
CA GLN A 25 16.32 22.79 -20.65
C GLN A 25 15.62 21.72 -19.79
N ILE A 26 15.75 21.83 -18.46
CA ILE A 26 15.03 20.98 -17.52
C ILE A 26 13.53 21.28 -17.57
N ALA A 27 13.15 22.57 -17.59
CA ALA A 27 11.75 22.98 -17.74
C ALA A 27 11.15 22.46 -19.05
N ASP A 28 11.85 22.64 -20.17
CA ASP A 28 11.45 22.11 -21.48
C ASP A 28 11.24 20.58 -21.43
N LEU A 29 12.16 19.86 -20.78
CA LEU A 29 12.05 18.41 -20.63
C LEU A 29 10.83 18.00 -19.81
N ILE A 30 10.58 18.67 -18.67
CA ILE A 30 9.43 18.38 -17.80
C ILE A 30 8.12 18.63 -18.56
N ILE A 31 7.99 19.78 -19.22
CA ILE A 31 6.78 20.13 -19.98
C ILE A 31 6.55 19.10 -21.09
N ALA A 32 7.59 18.73 -21.84
CA ALA A 32 7.47 17.72 -22.90
C ALA A 32 7.03 16.35 -22.38
N LEU A 33 7.54 15.90 -21.22
CA LEU A 33 7.12 14.64 -20.60
C LEU A 33 5.64 14.68 -20.21
N CYS A 34 5.19 15.79 -19.63
CA CYS A 34 3.78 15.99 -19.29
C CYS A 34 2.90 16.01 -20.53
N GLU A 35 3.23 16.81 -21.54
CA GLU A 35 2.46 16.91 -22.78
C GLU A 35 2.38 15.57 -23.53
N LYS A 36 3.50 14.84 -23.60
CA LYS A 36 3.51 13.52 -24.22
C LYS A 36 2.58 12.55 -23.50
N ASN A 37 2.49 12.64 -22.17
CA ASN A 37 1.61 11.78 -21.38
C ASN A 37 0.13 12.18 -21.49
N PHE A 38 -0.20 13.48 -21.48
CA PHE A 38 -1.59 13.95 -21.57
C PHE A 38 -2.16 13.93 -22.99
N TYR A 39 -1.37 14.41 -23.95
CA TYR A 39 -1.81 14.67 -25.33
C TYR A 39 -1.29 13.67 -26.34
N GLY A 40 -0.23 12.93 -26.01
CA GLY A 40 0.41 11.97 -26.92
C GLY A 40 1.46 12.60 -27.83
N ASP A 41 1.64 13.92 -27.78
CA ASP A 41 2.64 14.64 -28.57
C ASP A 41 3.15 15.90 -27.83
N VAL A 42 4.26 16.47 -28.31
CA VAL A 42 4.91 17.66 -27.75
C VAL A 42 4.58 18.89 -28.61
N SER A 43 4.12 19.98 -27.97
CA SER A 43 3.60 21.16 -28.67
C SER A 43 4.69 22.11 -29.20
N PHE A 44 5.95 21.89 -28.81
CA PHE A 44 7.08 22.78 -29.12
C PHE A 44 8.35 22.02 -29.51
N LYS A 45 9.27 22.76 -30.15
CA LYS A 45 10.55 22.20 -30.60
C LYS A 45 11.55 22.13 -29.45
N LEU A 46 11.88 20.91 -29.06
CA LEU A 46 12.96 20.65 -28.11
C LEU A 46 14.34 20.88 -28.75
N SER A 47 15.30 21.36 -27.95
CA SER A 47 16.71 21.34 -28.37
C SER A 47 17.23 19.91 -28.49
N ASP A 48 18.19 19.66 -29.37
CA ASP A 48 18.72 18.31 -29.62
C ASP A 48 19.23 17.56 -28.38
N PRO A 49 19.95 18.18 -27.42
CA PRO A 49 20.30 17.48 -26.18
C PRO A 49 19.06 17.07 -25.37
N VAL A 50 18.05 17.95 -25.32
CA VAL A 50 16.79 17.68 -24.61
C VAL A 50 16.00 16.58 -25.29
N LYS A 51 15.92 16.56 -26.63
CA LYS A 51 15.28 15.46 -27.39
C LYS A 51 15.91 14.12 -27.07
N LYS A 52 17.25 14.03 -27.08
CA LYS A 52 17.96 12.79 -26.79
C LYS A 52 17.66 12.27 -25.38
N ARG A 53 17.62 13.16 -24.38
CA ARG A 53 17.24 12.79 -23.01
C ARG A 53 15.78 12.43 -22.87
N PHE A 54 14.89 13.18 -23.55
CA PHE A 54 13.47 12.90 -23.60
C PHE A 54 13.20 11.47 -24.10
N SER A 55 13.80 11.06 -25.22
CA SER A 55 13.64 9.69 -25.74
C SER A 55 14.14 8.62 -24.75
N LEU A 56 15.26 8.87 -24.07
CA LEU A 56 15.78 7.93 -23.06
C LEU A 56 14.84 7.80 -21.84
N ILE A 57 14.29 8.92 -21.35
CA ILE A 57 13.34 8.90 -20.24
C ILE A 57 12.04 8.22 -20.66
N GLN A 58 11.55 8.45 -21.88
CA GLN A 58 10.38 7.76 -22.40
C GLN A 58 10.56 6.24 -22.36
N GLU A 59 11.72 5.72 -22.79
CA GLU A 59 12.01 4.29 -22.74
C GLU A 59 11.98 3.76 -21.29
N THR A 60 12.52 4.51 -20.33
CA THR A 60 12.46 4.17 -18.90
C THR A 60 11.02 4.15 -18.38
N ILE A 61 10.20 5.13 -18.76
CA ILE A 61 8.78 5.19 -18.40
C ILE A 61 8.02 3.99 -18.98
N GLU A 62 8.28 3.64 -20.24
CA GLU A 62 7.68 2.49 -20.91
C GLU A 62 8.05 1.18 -20.21
N LYS A 63 9.33 1.00 -19.84
CA LYS A 63 9.79 -0.16 -19.05
C LYS A 63 9.09 -0.23 -17.69
N ASN A 64 8.95 0.89 -16.98
CA ASN A 64 8.24 0.94 -15.70
C ASN A 64 6.76 0.60 -15.86
N ASN A 65 6.13 1.12 -16.93
CA ASN A 65 4.75 0.81 -17.29
C ASN A 65 4.56 -0.68 -17.61
N ALA A 66 5.47 -1.29 -18.37
CA ALA A 66 5.43 -2.71 -18.70
C ALA A 66 5.54 -3.58 -17.45
N LYS A 67 6.51 -3.28 -16.57
CA LYS A 67 6.66 -3.97 -15.27
C LYS A 67 5.40 -3.84 -14.41
N TYR A 68 4.79 -2.66 -14.36
CA TYR A 68 3.54 -2.45 -13.62
C TYR A 68 2.41 -3.32 -14.17
N LEU A 69 2.26 -3.40 -15.49
CA LEU A 69 1.24 -4.25 -16.13
C LEU A 69 1.44 -5.72 -15.80
N GLU A 70 2.68 -6.21 -15.90
CA GLU A 70 3.02 -7.60 -15.56
C GLU A 70 2.68 -7.94 -14.09
N VAL A 71 3.05 -7.06 -13.15
CA VAL A 71 2.72 -7.24 -11.73
C VAL A 71 1.21 -7.19 -11.49
N ARG A 72 0.50 -6.28 -12.17
CA ARG A 72 -0.96 -6.15 -12.09
C ARG A 72 -1.65 -7.43 -12.58
N GLU A 73 -1.23 -7.97 -13.72
CA GLU A 73 -1.78 -9.20 -14.27
C GLU A 73 -1.54 -10.41 -13.36
N LYS A 74 -0.31 -10.57 -12.84
CA LYS A 74 0.00 -11.63 -11.85
C LYS A 74 -0.91 -11.53 -10.62
N ARG A 75 -1.10 -10.33 -10.07
CA ARG A 75 -1.99 -10.09 -8.93
C ARG A 75 -3.46 -10.38 -9.26
N GLN A 76 -3.93 -10.00 -10.45
CA GLN A 76 -5.29 -10.33 -10.90
C GLN A 76 -5.50 -11.83 -11.06
N ALA A 77 -4.54 -12.55 -11.64
CA ALA A 77 -4.60 -14.01 -11.79
C ALA A 77 -4.63 -14.71 -10.41
N SER A 78 -3.78 -14.28 -9.47
CA SER A 78 -3.78 -14.82 -8.10
C SER A 78 -5.07 -14.49 -7.31
N ALA A 79 -5.67 -13.31 -7.54
CA ALA A 79 -6.96 -12.96 -6.95
C ALA A 79 -8.10 -13.86 -7.47
N LYS A 80 -8.14 -14.12 -8.79
CA LYS A 80 -9.11 -15.05 -9.41
C LYS A 80 -8.96 -16.48 -8.88
N GLN A 81 -7.72 -16.95 -8.67
CA GLN A 81 -7.45 -18.28 -8.09
C GLN A 81 -7.83 -18.39 -6.61
N LYS A 82 -7.75 -17.30 -5.82
CA LYS A 82 -8.27 -17.29 -4.44
C LYS A 82 -9.80 -17.32 -4.40
N ASN A 83 -10.47 -16.60 -5.29
CA ASN A 83 -11.94 -16.57 -5.35
C ASN A 83 -12.54 -17.93 -5.75
N SER A 84 -11.89 -18.68 -6.66
CA SER A 84 -12.35 -20.02 -7.05
C SER A 84 -12.14 -21.08 -5.96
N LYS A 85 -11.13 -20.92 -5.10
CA LYS A 85 -10.88 -21.83 -3.96
C LYS A 85 -11.89 -21.65 -2.81
N CYS A 86 -12.51 -20.47 -2.70
CA CYS A 86 -13.63 -20.22 -1.78
C CYS A 86 -14.96 -20.81 -2.31
N GLN A 87 -15.20 -20.81 -3.63
CA GLN A 87 -16.41 -21.42 -4.20
C GLN A 87 -16.40 -22.96 -4.18
N ALA A 88 -15.22 -23.60 -4.20
CA ALA A 88 -15.13 -25.05 -4.06
C ALA A 88 -15.39 -25.56 -2.62
N LYS A 89 -15.24 -24.70 -1.59
CA LYS A 89 -15.50 -25.06 -0.19
C LYS A 89 -16.94 -24.80 0.28
N SER A 90 -17.74 -24.11 -0.54
CA SER A 90 -19.17 -23.84 -0.29
C SER A 90 -20.11 -24.94 -0.80
N LYS A 91 -19.62 -25.97 -1.49
CA LYS A 91 -20.45 -27.05 -2.05
C LYS A 91 -20.37 -28.40 -1.31
N GLN A 92 -19.72 -28.45 -0.14
CA GLN A 92 -19.66 -29.67 0.69
C GLN A 92 -20.35 -29.53 2.06
N SER A 93 -21.25 -28.57 2.21
CA SER A 93 -22.14 -28.51 3.38
C SER A 93 -23.53 -28.07 2.92
N SER A 94 -24.25 -28.98 2.28
CA SER A 94 -25.68 -28.82 2.03
C SER A 94 -26.32 -30.20 1.91
N ASN A 95 -26.67 -30.78 3.05
CA ASN A 95 -27.77 -31.72 3.20
C ASN A 95 -28.24 -31.75 4.66
N LYS A 96 -29.15 -30.82 5.00
CA LYS A 96 -30.44 -31.11 5.65
C LYS A 96 -31.24 -29.83 5.90
N GLU A 97 -32.28 -29.69 5.07
CA GLU A 97 -33.70 -29.35 5.40
C GLU A 97 -33.95 -28.28 6.48
N GLN A 98 -34.35 -27.07 6.07
CA GLN A 98 -35.73 -26.58 5.87
C GLN A 98 -36.46 -26.14 7.15
N ALA A 99 -36.78 -24.84 7.27
CA ALA A 99 -38.18 -24.34 7.26
C ALA A 99 -38.30 -22.82 7.53
N ASN A 100 -39.09 -22.19 6.66
CA ASN A 100 -39.93 -20.99 6.78
C ASN A 100 -39.37 -19.54 6.75
N VAL A 101 -39.97 -18.80 5.80
CA VAL A 101 -39.95 -17.37 5.43
C VAL A 101 -41.41 -16.89 5.66
N PRO A 102 -41.73 -15.65 6.14
CA PRO A 102 -41.75 -14.42 5.29
C PRO A 102 -41.46 -13.09 6.05
N THR A 103 -40.95 -12.01 5.45
CA THR A 103 -41.67 -11.07 4.56
C THR A 103 -40.72 -9.92 4.09
N SER A 104 -40.88 -9.47 2.83
CA SER A 104 -40.30 -8.31 2.08
C SER A 104 -40.48 -6.90 2.75
N PRO A 105 -39.91 -5.75 2.26
CA PRO A 105 -39.52 -5.42 0.88
C PRO A 105 -38.29 -4.50 0.60
N SER A 106 -37.99 -4.42 -0.71
CA SER A 106 -37.43 -3.30 -1.49
C SER A 106 -35.92 -3.06 -1.53
N ASP A 107 -35.43 -3.18 -2.76
CA ASP A 107 -34.11 -2.83 -3.29
C ASP A 107 -33.70 -1.37 -3.04
N GLU A 108 -32.47 -1.16 -2.57
CA GLU A 108 -31.47 -0.41 -3.33
C GLU A 108 -30.07 -0.94 -2.97
N SER A 109 -29.30 -1.15 -4.03
CA SER A 109 -27.96 -1.72 -4.07
C SER A 109 -26.93 -0.71 -3.55
N GLU A 110 -26.05 -1.12 -2.63
CA GLU A 110 -24.60 -1.01 -2.82
C GLU A 110 -23.82 -1.74 -1.70
N ASN A 111 -22.84 -2.53 -2.15
CA ASN A 111 -21.75 -3.23 -1.44
C ASN A 111 -21.20 -2.47 -0.20
N GLU A 112 -20.65 -3.07 0.85
CA GLU A 112 -19.91 -4.33 0.91
C GLU A 112 -19.86 -4.84 2.37
N SER A 113 -20.37 -6.06 2.54
CA SER A 113 -20.19 -7.02 3.64
C SER A 113 -19.74 -6.52 5.02
N VAL A 114 -20.74 -6.35 5.89
CA VAL A 114 -20.67 -6.58 7.34
C VAL A 114 -20.36 -8.06 7.56
N TYR A 115 -19.23 -8.39 8.19
CA TYR A 115 -19.05 -9.74 8.75
C TYR A 115 -19.49 -9.76 10.21
N VAL A 116 -20.65 -10.37 10.39
CA VAL A 116 -21.30 -10.75 11.64
C VAL A 116 -20.37 -11.66 12.45
N CYS A 117 -20.22 -11.35 13.74
CA CYS A 117 -19.56 -12.20 14.72
C CYS A 117 -20.47 -13.37 15.07
N GLU A 118 -20.04 -14.59 14.76
CA GLU A 118 -20.62 -15.80 15.37
C GLU A 118 -19.80 -16.14 16.62
N SER A 119 -20.35 -15.78 17.78
CA SER A 119 -19.86 -16.22 19.08
C SER A 119 -20.28 -17.67 19.30
N VAL A 120 -19.32 -18.59 19.31
CA VAL A 120 -19.51 -19.90 19.93
C VAL A 120 -18.39 -20.09 20.95
N ASP A 121 -18.71 -19.78 22.20
CA ASP A 121 -18.01 -20.33 23.35
C ASP A 121 -18.16 -21.86 23.33
N LYS A 122 -17.03 -22.56 23.19
CA LYS A 122 -16.85 -23.85 23.86
C LYS A 122 -15.38 -24.18 24.05
N ASP A 123 -15.08 -24.23 25.34
CA ASP A 123 -13.92 -24.79 26.03
C ASP A 123 -13.55 -26.21 25.57
N LYS A 124 -12.27 -26.54 25.82
CA LYS A 124 -11.53 -27.82 25.68
C LYS A 124 -10.89 -28.17 24.33
N GLY A 125 -9.56 -28.32 24.37
CA GLY A 125 -8.84 -29.27 23.53
C GLY A 125 -7.46 -28.81 23.10
N THR A 126 -6.44 -29.26 23.83
CA THR A 126 -5.01 -28.99 23.64
C THR A 126 -4.51 -29.38 22.25
N GLU A 127 -4.10 -28.39 21.44
CA GLU A 127 -3.02 -28.52 20.46
C GLU A 127 -2.16 -27.25 20.56
N VAL A 128 -0.93 -27.42 21.03
CA VAL A 128 0.06 -26.36 21.17
C VAL A 128 0.56 -26.00 19.77
N VAL A 129 -0.22 -25.18 19.07
CA VAL A 129 0.27 -24.44 17.91
C VAL A 129 0.96 -23.21 18.48
N ASP A 130 2.23 -22.98 18.14
CA ASP A 130 3.03 -21.83 18.55
C ASP A 130 2.27 -20.51 18.29
N LYS A 131 1.48 -20.07 19.28
CA LYS A 131 0.83 -18.77 19.28
C LYS A 131 1.90 -17.77 19.68
N PRO A 132 2.06 -16.66 18.93
CA PRO A 132 3.01 -15.63 19.32
C PRO A 132 2.65 -15.15 20.73
N VAL A 133 3.65 -15.12 21.61
CA VAL A 133 3.53 -14.63 22.99
C VAL A 133 2.98 -13.21 22.94
N TYR A 134 1.91 -12.96 23.71
CA TYR A 134 1.31 -11.64 23.83
C TYR A 134 2.31 -10.74 24.55
N ALA A 135 2.89 -9.78 23.82
CA ALA A 135 3.92 -8.88 24.34
C ALA A 135 3.39 -7.76 25.26
N GLY A 136 2.08 -7.76 25.58
CA GLY A 136 1.40 -6.61 26.16
C GLY A 136 0.98 -5.62 25.08
N ALA A 137 -0.17 -4.98 25.26
CA ALA A 137 -0.61 -3.90 24.39
C ALA A 137 0.32 -2.68 24.59
N PRO A 138 0.75 -1.98 23.53
CA PRO A 138 1.47 -0.72 23.69
C PRO A 138 0.57 0.32 24.36
N THR A 139 1.15 1.15 25.21
CA THR A 139 0.43 2.27 25.82
C THR A 139 0.28 3.42 24.83
N VAL A 140 -0.64 4.35 25.12
CA VAL A 140 -0.81 5.58 24.33
C VAL A 140 0.50 6.37 24.27
N ASP A 141 1.28 6.37 25.35
CA ASP A 141 2.57 7.06 25.41
C ASP A 141 3.62 6.41 24.49
N ASP A 142 3.67 5.07 24.43
CA ASP A 142 4.57 4.35 23.51
C ASP A 142 4.26 4.70 22.04
N VAL A 143 2.98 4.71 21.70
CA VAL A 143 2.52 5.06 20.35
C VAL A 143 2.82 6.52 20.05
N THR A 144 2.61 7.41 21.02
CA THR A 144 2.89 8.85 20.90
C THR A 144 4.36 9.11 20.65
N ALA A 145 5.25 8.51 21.45
CA ALA A 145 6.70 8.63 21.29
C ALA A 145 7.14 8.16 19.89
N TYR A 146 6.65 7.00 19.45
CA TYR A 146 6.99 6.48 18.13
C TYR A 146 6.48 7.36 16.98
N CYS A 147 5.28 7.93 17.12
CA CYS A 147 4.72 8.86 16.13
C CYS A 147 5.50 10.16 16.07
N GLN A 148 5.93 10.70 17.22
CA GLN A 148 6.76 11.90 17.28
C GLN A 148 8.16 11.67 16.68
N GLU A 149 8.83 10.58 17.04
CA GLU A 149 10.15 10.22 16.49
C GLU A 149 10.11 10.01 14.96
N SER A 150 9.01 9.43 14.46
CA SER A 150 8.87 9.09 13.04
C SER A 150 8.18 10.16 12.20
N GLY A 151 7.68 11.25 12.82
CA GLY A 151 6.93 12.32 12.15
C GLY A 151 5.54 11.90 11.65
N TYR A 152 4.90 10.90 12.28
CA TYR A 152 3.55 10.48 11.92
C TYR A 152 2.49 11.34 12.62
N THR A 153 1.53 11.84 11.85
CA THR A 153 0.44 12.69 12.34
C THR A 153 -0.86 11.92 12.59
N ILE A 154 -0.76 10.71 13.17
CA ILE A 154 -1.95 9.94 13.59
C ILE A 154 -2.40 10.36 14.99
N ASP A 155 -3.65 10.07 15.34
CA ASP A 155 -4.13 10.13 16.72
C ASP A 155 -3.76 8.82 17.48
N PRO A 156 -2.80 8.88 18.43
CA PRO A 156 -2.36 7.70 19.17
C PRO A 156 -3.47 7.07 20.04
N ALA A 157 -4.36 7.89 20.61
CA ALA A 157 -5.44 7.43 21.47
C ALA A 157 -6.53 6.72 20.66
N ALA A 158 -6.85 7.21 19.47
CA ALA A 158 -7.77 6.55 18.55
C ALA A 158 -7.23 5.20 18.07
N PHE A 159 -5.93 5.14 17.75
CA PHE A 159 -5.27 3.89 17.36
C PHE A 159 -5.33 2.84 18.48
N VAL A 160 -4.96 3.19 19.71
CA VAL A 160 -4.96 2.24 20.84
C VAL A 160 -6.36 1.74 21.12
N ARG A 161 -7.35 2.63 21.26
CA ARG A 161 -8.75 2.25 21.51
C ARG A 161 -9.31 1.30 20.44
N TRP A 162 -9.08 1.61 19.16
CA TRP A 162 -9.58 0.76 18.07
C TRP A 162 -8.99 -0.65 18.11
N ASN A 163 -7.72 -0.78 18.52
CA ASN A 163 -7.07 -2.08 18.61
C ASN A 163 -7.44 -2.82 19.91
N GLU A 164 -7.66 -2.11 21.01
CA GLU A 164 -8.16 -2.65 22.27
C GLU A 164 -9.57 -3.25 22.11
N GLU A 165 -10.49 -2.54 21.46
CA GLU A 165 -11.83 -3.02 21.13
C GLU A 165 -11.81 -4.32 20.29
N ARG A 166 -10.71 -4.57 19.55
CA ARG A 166 -10.49 -5.76 18.72
C ARG A 166 -9.56 -6.79 19.36
N GLY A 167 -9.20 -6.60 20.63
CA GLY A 167 -8.33 -7.50 21.39
C GLY A 167 -6.90 -7.60 20.83
N TRP A 168 -6.41 -6.57 20.15
CA TRP A 168 -5.09 -6.54 19.51
C TRP A 168 -4.83 -7.72 18.56
N MET A 169 -5.88 -8.19 17.86
CA MET A 169 -5.78 -9.30 16.92
C MET A 169 -6.06 -8.87 15.48
N ASN A 170 -5.26 -9.39 14.55
CA ASN A 170 -5.52 -9.35 13.12
C ASN A 170 -5.47 -10.77 12.55
N GLY A 171 -6.65 -11.36 12.37
CA GLY A 171 -6.79 -12.78 12.08
C GLY A 171 -6.26 -13.64 13.24
N LYS A 172 -5.32 -14.54 12.95
CA LYS A 172 -4.74 -15.46 13.96
C LYS A 172 -3.52 -14.89 14.70
N LYS A 173 -3.10 -13.66 14.39
CA LYS A 173 -1.87 -13.05 14.94
C LYS A 173 -2.19 -11.83 15.80
N TYR A 174 -1.42 -11.64 16.86
CA TYR A 174 -1.48 -10.42 17.66
C TYR A 174 -0.74 -9.30 16.94
N ILE A 175 -1.43 -8.20 16.69
CA ILE A 175 -0.81 -6.96 16.17
C ILE A 175 0.01 -6.24 17.24
N ALA A 176 -0.24 -6.51 18.53
CA ALA A 176 0.57 -6.00 19.62
C ALA A 176 2.05 -6.39 19.49
N VAL A 177 2.35 -7.51 18.84
CA VAL A 177 3.74 -7.97 18.59
C VAL A 177 4.48 -7.04 17.63
N ASP A 178 3.80 -6.56 16.59
CA ASP A 178 4.35 -5.69 15.56
C ASP A 178 3.58 -4.35 15.49
N TRP A 179 3.28 -3.75 16.64
CA TRP A 179 2.37 -2.60 16.71
C TRP A 179 2.90 -1.39 15.95
N LYS A 180 4.22 -1.18 15.89
CA LYS A 180 4.86 -0.14 15.06
C LYS A 180 4.52 -0.31 13.58
N LYS A 181 4.41 -1.55 13.09
CA LYS A 181 3.98 -1.84 11.71
C LYS A 181 2.49 -1.55 11.51
N ALA A 182 1.67 -1.79 12.52
CA ALA A 182 0.26 -1.44 12.50
C ALA A 182 0.05 0.08 12.49
N VAL A 183 0.81 0.85 13.27
CA VAL A 183 0.86 2.33 13.25
C VAL A 183 1.19 2.84 11.85
N ARG A 184 2.23 2.30 11.21
CA ARG A 184 2.60 2.67 9.83
C ARG A 184 1.47 2.46 8.83
N LYS A 185 0.78 1.33 8.92
CA LYS A 185 -0.39 1.03 8.07
C LYS A 185 -1.57 1.95 8.36
N TRP A 186 -1.79 2.29 9.63
CA TRP A 186 -2.83 3.22 10.05
C TRP A 186 -2.62 4.60 9.43
N PHE A 187 -1.40 5.14 9.58
CA PHE A 187 -1.01 6.41 8.96
C PHE A 187 -1.21 6.40 7.44
N CYS A 188 -0.78 5.33 6.76
CA CYS A 188 -0.99 5.17 5.32
C CYS A 188 -2.47 5.23 4.94
N LYS A 189 -3.34 4.55 5.71
CA LYS A 189 -4.78 4.52 5.47
C LYS A 189 -5.42 5.90 5.66
N GLU A 190 -5.08 6.63 6.70
CA GLU A 190 -5.62 7.97 6.97
C GLU A 190 -5.17 9.01 5.93
N ASN A 191 -3.94 8.90 5.44
CA ASN A 191 -3.36 9.85 4.50
C ASN A 191 -3.52 9.44 3.03
N GLY A 192 -4.18 8.31 2.75
CA GLY A 192 -4.35 7.78 1.40
C GLY A 192 -3.03 7.37 0.71
N ILE A 193 -1.98 7.11 1.47
CA ILE A 193 -0.65 6.73 0.98
C ILE A 193 -0.57 5.21 0.86
N ALA A 194 0.06 4.68 -0.18
CA ALA A 194 0.27 3.24 -0.27
C ALA A 194 1.36 2.79 0.73
N TYR A 195 1.11 1.71 1.47
CA TYR A 195 2.12 1.18 2.43
C TYR A 195 3.48 0.89 1.78
N SER A 196 3.49 0.52 0.50
CA SER A 196 4.72 0.31 -0.28
C SER A 196 5.51 1.60 -0.55
N GLU A 197 4.84 2.74 -0.68
CA GLU A 197 5.48 4.05 -0.85
C GLU A 197 6.16 4.48 0.45
N MET A 198 5.52 4.22 1.59
CA MET A 198 6.07 4.47 2.92
C MET A 198 7.29 3.59 3.24
N GLU A 199 7.24 2.31 2.89
CA GLU A 199 8.36 1.37 3.14
C GLU A 199 9.60 1.72 2.32
N MET A 200 9.43 2.31 1.13
CA MET A 200 10.55 2.88 0.36
C MET A 200 11.15 4.12 1.05
N LEU A 201 10.33 5.05 1.54
CA LEU A 201 10.80 6.26 2.22
C LEU A 201 11.58 5.96 3.50
N ALA A 202 11.12 4.99 4.30
CA ALA A 202 11.82 4.57 5.53
C ALA A 202 13.22 4.00 5.25
N ASN A 203 13.38 3.28 4.13
CA ASN A 203 14.67 2.72 3.72
C ASN A 203 15.63 3.82 3.22
N VAL A 204 15.12 4.83 2.50
CA VAL A 204 15.93 5.97 2.06
C VAL A 204 16.39 6.82 3.25
N CYS A 205 15.51 7.12 4.22
CA CYS A 205 15.89 7.88 5.40
C CYS A 205 16.92 7.15 6.28
N SER A 206 16.81 5.83 6.40
CA SER A 206 17.79 5.02 7.16
C SER A 206 19.17 4.98 6.48
N ASP A 207 19.22 4.89 5.14
CA ASP A 207 20.47 4.88 4.37
C ASP A 207 21.18 6.25 4.40
N VAL A 208 20.42 7.35 4.39
CA VAL A 208 20.98 8.71 4.50
C VAL A 208 21.50 8.99 5.92
N LEU A 209 20.79 8.55 6.97
CA LEU A 209 21.24 8.72 8.36
C LEU A 209 22.44 7.82 8.72
N GLY A 210 22.53 6.61 8.15
CA GLY A 210 23.69 5.73 8.32
C GLY A 210 24.97 6.35 7.73
N LYS A 211 24.87 6.93 6.53
CA LYS A 211 25.99 7.59 5.84
C LYS A 211 26.45 8.88 6.50
N VAL A 212 25.55 9.62 7.18
CA VAL A 212 25.93 10.82 7.93
C VAL A 212 26.70 10.46 9.22
N LYS A 213 26.42 9.31 9.82
CA LYS A 213 27.08 8.86 11.05
C LYS A 213 28.51 8.34 10.81
N GLU A 214 28.75 7.66 9.68
CA GLU A 214 30.11 7.24 9.27
C GLU A 214 31.06 8.42 8.97
N VAL A 215 30.53 9.60 8.66
CA VAL A 215 31.33 10.79 8.32
C VAL A 215 31.72 11.61 9.55
N GLN A 216 31.10 11.37 10.72
CA GLN A 216 31.42 12.09 11.96
C GLN A 216 32.40 11.34 12.89
N ASP A 217 32.59 10.04 12.69
CA ASP A 217 33.51 9.21 13.49
C ASP A 217 34.83 8.87 12.75
N GLY A 218 35.12 9.56 11.63
CA GLY A 218 36.32 9.38 10.78
C GLY A 218 37.32 10.52 10.86
#